data_AF-A0AAV5T0T3-F1
#
_entry.id   AF-A0AAV5T0T3-F1
#
_cell.length_a   1.000
_cell.length_b   1.000
_cell.length_c   1.000
_cell.angle_alpha   90.00
_cell.angle_beta   90.00
_cell.angle_gamma   90.00
#
_symmetry.space_group_name_H-M   'P 1'
#
loop_
_entity.id
_entity.type
_entity.pdbx_description
1 polymer ?
#
loop_
_entity_poly.entity_id
_entity_poly.type
_entity_poly.pdbx_seq_one_letter_code
_entity_poly.pdbx_strand_id
1 'polypeptide(L)'
;QRHKRLAEQDDTAPLKRQKPIDVDEVTASPGLSLLEALPRELIRNIIEHVPEAVLDLRLTSQLIKSCVDEIATHATIIPLAKGISLIGTIEDKSIELGITVSTFKSHLFELRLKLQLPHPDLMSLLERKTEKPYAAEGEVAYILPFNALDYDVSLLDHLKYCIGNWVYEVELLEFEDRAISNAI
;
A
#
# COMPACT_ATOMS: atom_id res chain seq x y z
N GLN A 1 31.06 -36.90 -57.69
CA GLN A 1 30.15 -37.78 -56.92
C GLN A 1 30.96 -38.62 -55.93
N ARG A 2 31.06 -38.17 -54.67
CA ARG A 2 31.49 -38.98 -53.52
C ARG A 2 30.97 -38.25 -52.27
N HIS A 3 29.83 -38.71 -51.77
CA HIS A 3 29.19 -38.18 -50.56
C HIS A 3 30.05 -38.50 -49.33
N LYS A 4 30.47 -37.47 -48.58
CA LYS A 4 31.02 -37.62 -47.23
C LYS A 4 30.09 -36.89 -46.26
N ARG A 5 29.50 -37.68 -45.36
CA ARG A 5 28.64 -37.26 -44.26
C ARG A 5 29.48 -36.49 -43.23
N LEU A 6 28.99 -35.34 -42.78
CA LEU A 6 29.39 -34.71 -41.52
C LEU A 6 28.20 -34.85 -40.58
N ALA A 7 28.40 -35.62 -39.52
CA ALA A 7 27.52 -35.71 -38.38
C ALA A 7 27.93 -34.59 -37.41
N GLU A 8 27.01 -33.67 -37.14
CA GLU A 8 27.14 -32.73 -36.03
C GLU A 8 26.73 -33.47 -34.75
N GLN A 9 27.68 -33.56 -33.84
CA GLN A 9 27.56 -34.18 -32.54
C GLN A 9 27.22 -33.06 -31.56
N ASP A 10 25.94 -33.01 -31.17
CA ASP A 10 25.40 -32.02 -30.23
C ASP A 10 25.75 -32.46 -28.80
N ASP A 11 26.72 -31.76 -28.19
CA ASP A 11 27.33 -32.08 -26.90
C ASP A 11 26.63 -31.26 -25.79
N THR A 12 25.33 -31.50 -25.58
CA THR A 12 24.60 -30.94 -24.44
C THR A 12 24.74 -31.85 -23.22
N ALA A 13 25.71 -31.53 -22.37
CA ALA A 13 25.85 -32.14 -21.05
C ALA A 13 24.59 -31.91 -20.19
N PRO A 14 24.08 -32.92 -19.47
CA PRO A 14 22.91 -32.75 -18.62
C PRO A 14 23.26 -31.90 -17.39
N LEU A 15 22.58 -30.77 -17.23
CA LEU A 15 22.59 -29.96 -16.02
C LEU A 15 22.22 -30.83 -14.83
N LYS A 16 23.20 -31.07 -13.94
CA LYS A 16 22.99 -31.74 -12.65
C LYS A 16 21.94 -30.95 -11.87
N ARG A 17 20.73 -31.51 -11.77
CA ARG A 17 19.69 -31.02 -10.85
C ARG A 17 20.30 -30.93 -9.45
N GLN A 18 20.39 -29.71 -8.92
CA GLN A 18 20.67 -29.52 -7.51
C GLN A 18 19.58 -30.26 -6.72
N LYS A 19 20.01 -31.03 -5.72
CA LYS A 19 19.07 -31.74 -4.85
C LYS A 19 18.14 -30.72 -4.17
N PRO A 20 16.86 -31.06 -3.95
CA PRO A 20 15.98 -30.25 -3.13
C PRO A 20 16.68 -30.00 -1.80
N ILE A 21 16.73 -28.73 -1.39
CA ILE A 21 17.15 -28.37 -0.05
C ILE A 21 16.06 -28.91 0.88
N ASP A 22 16.38 -29.92 1.69
CA ASP A 22 15.51 -30.36 2.78
C ASP A 22 15.39 -29.19 3.76
N VAL A 23 14.19 -28.59 3.82
CA VAL A 23 13.88 -27.40 4.62
C VAL A 23 13.82 -27.72 6.12
N ASP A 24 13.99 -28.99 6.50
CA ASP A 24 13.83 -29.48 7.87
C ASP A 24 14.97 -29.12 8.82
N GLU A 25 16.09 -28.57 8.33
CA GLU A 25 17.24 -28.21 9.18
C GLU A 25 17.38 -26.68 9.41
N VAL A 26 16.28 -25.95 9.34
CA VAL A 26 16.18 -24.68 10.06
C VAL A 26 15.67 -25.04 11.45
N THR A 27 16.49 -24.82 12.48
CA THR A 27 16.16 -25.09 13.89
C THR A 27 14.95 -24.25 14.32
N ALA A 28 13.75 -24.68 13.94
CA ALA A 28 12.51 -24.10 14.42
C ALA A 28 12.40 -24.43 15.91
N SER A 29 12.25 -23.40 16.74
CA SER A 29 11.91 -23.60 18.14
C SER A 29 10.64 -24.46 18.21
N PRO A 30 10.65 -25.59 18.93
CA PRO A 30 9.54 -26.52 18.93
C PRO A 30 8.25 -25.79 19.35
N GLY A 31 7.30 -25.70 18.41
CA GLY A 31 5.99 -25.08 18.62
C GLY A 31 5.69 -23.83 17.78
N LEU A 32 6.67 -23.24 17.09
CA LEU A 32 6.43 -22.13 16.16
C LEU A 32 6.35 -22.63 14.71
N SER A 33 5.48 -22.03 13.91
CA SER A 33 5.51 -22.19 12.46
C SER A 33 6.77 -21.55 11.87
N LEU A 34 7.17 -21.97 10.66
CA LEU A 34 8.33 -21.38 9.96
C LEU A 34 8.21 -19.86 9.79
N LEU A 35 7.01 -19.36 9.55
CA LEU A 35 6.73 -17.94 9.39
C LEU A 35 6.90 -17.18 10.73
N GLU A 36 6.49 -17.78 11.84
CA GLU A 36 6.63 -17.22 13.19
C GLU A 36 8.06 -17.26 13.72
N ALA A 37 8.87 -18.19 13.21
CA ALA A 37 10.30 -18.28 13.53
C ALA A 37 11.15 -17.23 12.78
N LEU A 38 10.59 -16.50 11.81
CA LEU A 38 11.32 -15.48 11.08
C LEU A 38 11.64 -14.26 11.96
N PRO A 39 12.83 -13.66 11.79
CA PRO A 39 13.10 -12.31 12.29
C PRO A 39 12.05 -11.30 11.83
N ARG A 40 11.73 -10.32 12.68
CA ARG A 40 10.71 -9.30 12.40
C ARG A 40 11.00 -8.53 11.11
N GLU A 41 12.27 -8.33 10.79
CA GLU A 41 12.74 -7.67 9.59
C GLU A 41 12.34 -8.43 8.32
N LEU A 42 12.37 -9.78 8.36
CA LEU A 42 11.93 -10.59 7.21
C LEU A 42 10.41 -10.55 7.06
N ILE A 43 9.66 -10.58 8.16
CA ILE A 43 8.20 -10.42 8.13
C ILE A 43 7.84 -9.04 7.55
N ARG A 44 8.57 -7.99 7.94
CA ARG A 44 8.42 -6.65 7.34
C ARG A 44 8.67 -6.67 5.84
N ASN A 45 9.77 -7.25 5.38
CA ASN A 45 10.08 -7.33 3.96
C ASN A 45 8.98 -8.09 3.19
N ILE A 46 8.40 -9.14 3.76
CA ILE A 46 7.27 -9.87 3.16
C ILE A 46 6.05 -8.94 3.02
N ILE A 47 5.68 -8.21 4.07
CA ILE A 47 4.55 -7.27 4.04
C ILE A 47 4.78 -6.14 3.03
N GLU A 48 6.01 -5.65 2.89
CA GLU A 48 6.36 -4.63 1.90
C GLU A 48 6.18 -5.12 0.46
N HIS A 49 6.46 -6.41 0.21
CA HIS A 49 6.31 -7.03 -1.10
C HIS A 49 4.88 -7.53 -1.38
N VAL A 50 4.12 -7.85 -0.33
CA VAL A 50 2.76 -8.42 -0.43
C VAL A 50 1.76 -7.71 0.52
N PRO A 51 1.60 -6.37 0.42
CA PRO A 51 0.73 -5.56 1.26
C PRO A 51 -0.77 -5.90 1.13
N GLU A 52 -1.20 -6.56 0.08
CA GLU A 52 -2.58 -7.02 -0.11
C GLU A 52 -2.93 -8.19 0.82
N ALA A 53 -1.93 -9.00 1.21
CA ALA A 53 -2.09 -10.17 2.07
C ALA A 53 -2.05 -9.83 3.58
N VAL A 54 -1.90 -8.56 3.95
CA VAL A 54 -1.74 -8.15 5.36
C VAL A 54 -2.93 -8.55 6.23
N LEU A 55 -4.15 -8.54 5.68
CA LEU A 55 -5.35 -8.94 6.41
C LEU A 55 -5.35 -10.46 6.66
N ASP A 56 -4.95 -11.25 5.67
CA ASP A 56 -4.85 -12.71 5.80
C ASP A 56 -3.75 -13.10 6.78
N LEU A 57 -2.56 -12.49 6.66
CA LEU A 57 -1.44 -12.67 7.59
C LEU A 57 -1.88 -12.39 9.03
N ARG A 58 -2.66 -11.35 9.24
CA ARG A 58 -3.18 -10.95 10.56
C ARG A 58 -4.14 -11.98 11.18
N LEU A 59 -4.72 -12.87 10.39
CA LEU A 59 -5.60 -13.94 10.85
C LEU A 59 -4.85 -15.26 11.15
N THR A 60 -3.59 -15.38 10.73
CA THR A 60 -2.82 -16.64 10.86
C THR A 60 -2.46 -16.99 12.30
N SER A 61 -1.94 -16.02 13.08
CA SER A 61 -1.62 -16.22 14.49
C SER A 61 -1.54 -14.89 15.26
N GLN A 62 -1.55 -14.97 16.59
CA GLN A 62 -1.41 -13.76 17.43
C GLN A 62 -0.04 -13.10 17.29
N LEU A 63 1.01 -13.90 17.08
CA LEU A 63 2.37 -13.37 16.89
C LEU A 63 2.47 -12.62 15.56
N ILE A 64 1.98 -13.20 14.47
CA ILE A 64 1.96 -12.54 13.16
C ILE A 64 1.06 -11.31 13.20
N LYS A 65 -0.13 -11.41 13.81
CA LYS A 65 -1.01 -10.25 14.02
C LYS A 65 -0.28 -9.09 14.71
N SER A 66 0.42 -9.36 15.81
CA SER A 66 1.17 -8.34 16.53
C SER A 66 2.26 -7.71 15.66
N CYS A 67 2.94 -8.50 14.83
CA CYS A 67 3.97 -7.99 13.91
C CYS A 67 3.34 -7.12 12.81
N VAL A 68 2.25 -7.58 12.20
CA VAL A 68 1.50 -6.82 11.18
C VAL A 68 1.00 -5.49 11.78
N ASP A 69 0.44 -5.51 12.98
CA ASP A 69 -0.07 -4.30 13.66
C ASP A 69 1.06 -3.32 14.00
N GLU A 70 2.21 -3.82 14.45
CA GLU A 70 3.40 -3.02 14.67
C GLU A 70 3.90 -2.37 13.37
N ILE A 71 3.96 -3.12 12.27
CA ILE A 71 4.43 -2.62 10.97
C ILE A 71 3.45 -1.61 10.37
N ALA A 72 2.15 -1.87 10.49
CA ALA A 72 1.12 -0.94 10.06
C ALA A 72 1.17 0.36 10.87
N THR A 73 1.43 0.28 12.18
CA THR A 73 1.52 1.48 13.03
C THR A 73 2.82 2.27 12.83
N HIS A 74 3.91 1.67 12.32
CA HIS A 74 5.15 2.37 11.98
C HIS A 74 5.09 2.99 10.57
N ALA A 75 4.55 4.19 10.48
CA ALA A 75 4.17 4.76 9.20
C ALA A 75 5.31 5.28 8.32
N THR A 76 6.52 5.38 8.86
CA THR A 76 7.64 6.06 8.19
C THR A 76 8.32 5.24 7.09
N ILE A 77 7.96 3.96 6.93
CA ILE A 77 8.75 3.02 6.11
C ILE A 77 8.14 2.78 4.74
N ILE A 78 6.80 2.68 4.65
CA ILE A 78 6.10 2.30 3.42
C ILE A 78 5.22 3.47 2.97
N PRO A 79 5.56 4.15 1.87
CA PRO A 79 4.66 5.14 1.27
C PRO A 79 3.46 4.41 0.66
N LEU A 80 2.26 4.77 1.14
CA LEU A 80 1.01 4.15 0.72
C LEU A 80 0.25 5.01 -0.29
N ALA A 81 0.16 6.32 -0.06
CA ALA A 81 -0.45 7.21 -1.04
C ALA A 81 0.49 7.43 -2.23
N LYS A 82 -0.08 7.42 -3.43
CA LYS A 82 0.54 7.88 -4.65
C LYS A 82 0.43 9.39 -4.78
N GLY A 83 -0.75 9.93 -4.50
CA GLY A 83 -1.03 11.35 -4.60
C GLY A 83 -2.11 11.79 -3.63
N ILE A 84 -2.19 13.11 -3.46
CA ILE A 84 -3.24 13.80 -2.73
C ILE A 84 -3.91 14.76 -3.71
N SER A 85 -5.23 14.81 -3.73
CA SER A 85 -5.99 15.80 -4.48
C SER A 85 -6.85 16.62 -3.52
N LEU A 86 -7.01 17.91 -3.82
CA LEU A 86 -8.07 18.72 -3.23
C LEU A 86 -9.10 18.98 -4.33
N ILE A 87 -10.35 18.63 -4.06
CA ILE A 87 -11.48 18.77 -4.98
C ILE A 87 -12.48 19.71 -4.33
N GLY A 88 -12.93 20.75 -5.02
CA GLY A 88 -14.02 21.57 -4.53
C GLY A 88 -13.92 23.03 -4.92
N THR A 89 -14.96 23.78 -4.57
CA THR A 89 -15.08 25.20 -4.89
C THR A 89 -14.98 26.04 -3.61
N ILE A 90 -14.36 27.21 -3.73
CA ILE A 90 -14.32 28.19 -2.63
C ILE A 90 -15.74 28.71 -2.33
N GLU A 91 -16.60 28.76 -3.35
CA GLU A 91 -17.98 29.26 -3.25
C GLU A 91 -18.84 28.36 -2.36
N ASP A 92 -18.74 27.04 -2.50
CA ASP A 92 -19.54 26.09 -1.73
C ASP A 92 -18.97 25.78 -0.35
N LYS A 93 -17.76 26.27 -0.05
CA LYS A 93 -16.99 25.99 1.19
C LYS A 93 -16.82 24.50 1.48
N SER A 94 -17.08 23.65 0.50
CA SER A 94 -16.88 22.21 0.55
C SER A 94 -15.59 21.90 -0.20
N ILE A 95 -14.55 21.58 0.56
CA ILE A 95 -13.32 21.01 0.00
C ILE A 95 -13.38 19.51 0.32
N GLU A 96 -12.96 18.68 -0.60
CA GLU A 96 -12.77 17.25 -0.39
C GLU A 96 -11.28 16.95 -0.53
N LEU A 97 -10.74 16.22 0.43
CA LEU A 97 -9.39 15.70 0.37
C LEU A 97 -9.43 14.29 -0.21
N GLY A 98 -8.92 14.13 -1.42
CA GLY A 98 -8.71 12.83 -2.05
C GLY A 98 -7.31 12.29 -1.74
N ILE A 99 -7.24 11.03 -1.33
CA ILE A 99 -5.98 10.30 -1.15
C ILE A 99 -6.01 9.11 -2.10
N THR A 100 -5.10 9.11 -3.09
CA THR A 100 -5.02 8.05 -4.09
C THR A 100 -4.02 7.00 -3.65
N VAL A 101 -4.44 5.75 -3.58
CA VAL A 101 -3.64 4.59 -3.14
C VAL A 101 -3.71 3.51 -4.22
N SER A 102 -2.62 2.80 -4.45
CA SER A 102 -2.67 1.59 -5.31
C SER A 102 -3.63 0.56 -4.71
N THR A 103 -4.47 -0.10 -5.52
CA THR A 103 -5.34 -1.17 -5.04
C THR A 103 -4.57 -2.24 -4.26
N PHE A 104 -3.34 -2.53 -4.68
CA PHE A 104 -2.43 -3.46 -4.03
C PHE A 104 -2.06 -3.06 -2.58
N LYS A 105 -1.98 -1.75 -2.30
CA LYS A 105 -1.61 -1.20 -0.98
C LYS A 105 -2.82 -0.77 -0.14
N SER A 106 -4.03 -0.83 -0.71
CA SER A 106 -5.26 -0.33 -0.10
C SER A 106 -5.58 -0.99 1.25
N HIS A 107 -5.41 -2.31 1.36
CA HIS A 107 -5.63 -3.04 2.61
C HIS A 107 -4.68 -2.60 3.74
N LEU A 108 -3.40 -2.38 3.42
CA LEU A 108 -2.43 -1.89 4.39
C LEU A 108 -2.77 -0.45 4.82
N PHE A 109 -3.21 0.40 3.89
CA PHE A 109 -3.64 1.77 4.20
C PHE A 109 -4.85 1.79 5.14
N GLU A 110 -5.89 1.02 4.82
CA GLU A 110 -7.07 0.88 5.68
C GLU A 110 -6.72 0.29 7.05
N LEU A 111 -5.77 -0.64 7.10
CA LEU A 111 -5.28 -1.18 8.36
C LEU A 111 -4.58 -0.11 9.20
N ARG A 112 -3.76 0.77 8.60
CA ARG A 112 -3.14 1.90 9.31
C ARG A 112 -4.18 2.82 9.89
N LEU A 113 -5.16 3.22 9.08
CA LEU A 113 -6.28 4.07 9.49
C LEU A 113 -7.03 3.45 10.68
N LYS A 114 -7.29 2.14 10.65
CA LYS A 114 -7.98 1.44 11.75
C LYS A 114 -7.17 1.37 13.03
N LEU A 115 -5.85 1.18 12.93
CA LEU A 115 -4.98 0.91 14.07
C LEU A 115 -4.49 2.16 14.80
N GLN A 116 -4.33 3.29 14.10
CA GLN A 116 -3.63 4.44 14.66
C GLN A 116 -4.52 5.39 15.49
N LEU A 117 -5.77 5.04 15.80
CA LEU A 117 -6.76 6.00 16.28
C LEU A 117 -6.85 6.15 17.81
N PRO A 118 -7.16 7.39 18.25
CA PRO A 118 -8.24 7.67 19.18
C PRO A 118 -9.53 8.16 18.47
N HIS A 119 -9.53 8.28 17.14
CA HIS A 119 -10.64 8.81 16.32
C HIS A 119 -11.43 7.71 15.57
N PRO A 120 -12.18 6.83 16.26
CA PRO A 120 -12.83 5.63 15.69
C PRO A 120 -13.66 5.89 14.42
N ASP A 121 -14.10 7.14 14.23
CA ASP A 121 -14.98 7.54 13.15
C ASP A 121 -14.26 7.91 11.85
N LEU A 122 -12.93 8.04 11.79
CA LEU A 122 -12.22 8.44 10.56
C LEU A 122 -12.52 7.50 9.38
N MET A 123 -12.54 6.19 9.63
CA MET A 123 -12.92 5.21 8.61
C MET A 123 -14.36 5.37 8.13
N SER A 124 -15.26 5.92 8.95
CA SER A 124 -16.64 6.20 8.57
C SER A 124 -16.81 7.51 7.80
N LEU A 125 -15.85 8.43 7.94
CA LEU A 125 -15.81 9.70 7.22
C LEU A 125 -15.19 9.58 5.84
N LEU A 126 -14.32 8.57 5.63
CA LEU A 126 -13.67 8.31 4.35
C LEU A 126 -14.60 7.55 3.41
N GLU A 127 -14.93 8.18 2.28
CA GLU A 127 -15.61 7.53 1.19
C GLU A 127 -14.59 6.85 0.26
N ARG A 128 -14.77 5.55 0.00
CA ARG A 128 -13.90 4.77 -0.87
C ARG A 128 -14.45 4.76 -2.30
N LYS A 129 -13.74 5.38 -3.24
CA LYS A 129 -14.11 5.45 -4.67
C LYS A 129 -13.09 4.67 -5.52
N THR A 130 -13.57 3.88 -6.47
CA THR A 130 -12.73 3.11 -7.42
C THR A 130 -12.97 3.50 -8.87
N GLU A 131 -13.84 4.48 -9.10
CA GLU A 131 -14.28 4.89 -10.43
C GLU A 131 -13.70 6.27 -10.78
N LYS A 132 -13.59 6.53 -12.09
CA LYS A 132 -13.22 7.86 -12.60
C LYS A 132 -14.32 8.88 -12.24
N PRO A 133 -13.97 10.15 -12.02
CA PRO A 133 -12.65 10.76 -12.20
C PRO A 133 -11.67 10.55 -11.04
N TYR A 134 -12.11 9.94 -9.93
CA TYR A 134 -11.34 9.91 -8.68
C TYR A 134 -10.15 8.96 -8.68
N ALA A 135 -10.26 7.81 -9.38
CA ALA A 135 -9.21 6.80 -9.41
C ALA A 135 -8.90 6.33 -10.83
N ALA A 136 -7.60 6.16 -11.13
CA ALA A 136 -7.16 5.49 -12.34
C ALA A 136 -7.30 3.96 -12.20
N GLU A 137 -7.09 3.24 -13.30
CA GLU A 137 -7.10 1.78 -13.28
C GLU A 137 -6.01 1.24 -12.33
N GLY A 138 -6.41 0.34 -11.41
CA GLY A 138 -5.51 -0.19 -10.39
C GLY A 138 -5.30 0.72 -9.17
N GLU A 139 -6.13 1.74 -9.00
CA GLU A 139 -6.10 2.67 -7.87
C GLU A 139 -7.44 2.74 -7.13
N VAL A 140 -7.36 3.24 -5.90
CA VAL A 140 -8.47 3.51 -5.01
C VAL A 140 -8.27 4.91 -4.46
N ALA A 141 -9.31 5.73 -4.57
CA ALA A 141 -9.35 7.04 -3.95
C ALA A 141 -10.12 6.97 -2.64
N TYR A 142 -9.56 7.56 -1.59
CA TYR A 142 -10.22 7.76 -0.31
C TYR A 142 -10.53 9.25 -0.17
N ILE A 143 -11.81 9.57 -0.19
CA ILE A 143 -12.31 10.94 -0.19
C ILE A 143 -12.75 11.30 1.22
N LEU A 144 -12.20 12.36 1.77
CA LEU A 144 -12.57 12.91 3.06
C LEU A 144 -13.20 14.29 2.85
N PRO A 145 -14.48 14.48 3.18
CA PRO A 145 -15.07 15.81 3.17
C PRO A 145 -14.36 16.68 4.22
N PHE A 146 -13.96 17.88 3.80
CA PHE A 146 -13.17 18.84 4.55
C PHE A 146 -13.88 20.19 4.58
N ASN A 147 -14.29 20.64 5.77
CA ASN A 147 -14.81 21.98 5.96
C ASN A 147 -13.65 22.93 6.27
N ALA A 148 -13.31 23.82 5.34
CA ALA A 148 -12.19 24.75 5.51
C ALA A 148 -12.32 25.70 6.71
N LEU A 149 -13.54 25.91 7.21
CA LEU A 149 -13.82 26.80 8.33
C LEU A 149 -13.77 26.11 9.70
N ASP A 150 -13.82 24.78 9.73
CA ASP A 150 -13.97 23.98 10.96
C ASP A 150 -13.21 22.65 10.84
N TYR A 151 -11.92 22.74 10.53
CA TYR A 151 -11.09 21.55 10.36
C TYR A 151 -10.28 21.24 11.60
N ASP A 152 -10.25 19.96 11.94
CA ASP A 152 -9.43 19.44 13.03
C ASP A 152 -7.99 19.21 12.51
N VAL A 153 -7.05 20.02 12.98
CA VAL A 153 -5.61 19.87 12.65
C VAL A 153 -5.10 18.48 13.06
N SER A 154 -5.63 17.92 14.14
CA SER A 154 -5.22 16.59 14.61
C SER A 154 -5.61 15.48 13.63
N LEU A 155 -6.71 15.66 12.89
CA LEU A 155 -7.12 14.76 11.81
C LEU A 155 -6.13 14.77 10.65
N LEU A 156 -5.65 15.95 10.26
CA LEU A 156 -4.66 16.10 9.19
C LEU A 156 -3.31 15.52 9.58
N ASP A 157 -2.85 15.77 10.81
CA ASP A 157 -1.63 15.15 11.34
C ASP A 157 -1.75 13.62 11.39
N HIS A 158 -2.95 13.12 11.71
CA HIS A 158 -3.25 11.71 11.71
C HIS A 158 -3.19 11.09 10.30
N LEU A 159 -3.83 11.75 9.32
CA LEU A 159 -3.80 11.32 7.93
C LEU A 159 -2.38 11.36 7.36
N LYS A 160 -1.62 12.41 7.66
CA LYS A 160 -0.21 12.52 7.31
C LYS A 160 0.57 11.32 7.83
N TYR A 161 0.32 10.92 9.07
CA TYR A 161 0.95 9.72 9.63
C TYR A 161 0.49 8.48 8.84
N CYS A 162 -0.81 8.25 8.60
CA CYS A 162 -1.29 7.08 7.86
C CYS A 162 -0.73 6.95 6.43
N ILE A 163 -0.67 8.07 5.70
CA ILE A 163 -0.19 8.18 4.32
C ILE A 163 1.30 7.85 4.23
N GLY A 164 2.07 8.26 5.25
CA GLY A 164 3.52 8.17 5.30
C GLY A 164 4.20 9.49 4.93
N ASN A 165 5.53 9.49 4.93
CA ASN A 165 6.33 10.71 4.79
C ASN A 165 6.46 11.27 3.37
N TRP A 166 5.97 10.55 2.36
CA TRP A 166 6.21 10.87 0.96
C TRP A 166 4.90 10.86 0.18
N VAL A 167 4.56 12.01 -0.38
CA VAL A 167 3.48 12.18 -1.35
C VAL A 167 4.17 12.60 -2.65
N TYR A 168 3.96 11.86 -3.73
CA TYR A 168 4.64 12.12 -5.00
C TYR A 168 3.98 13.26 -5.77
N GLU A 169 2.67 13.40 -5.61
CA GLU A 169 1.86 14.29 -6.42
C GLU A 169 0.78 14.95 -5.56
N VAL A 170 0.62 16.26 -5.73
CA VAL A 170 -0.45 17.04 -5.12
C VAL A 170 -1.19 17.77 -6.22
N GLU A 171 -2.48 17.47 -6.37
CA GLU A 171 -3.33 18.06 -7.41
C GLU A 171 -4.40 18.97 -6.79
N LEU A 172 -4.70 20.04 -7.50
CA LEU A 172 -5.86 20.90 -7.24
C LEU A 172 -6.84 20.68 -8.39
N LEU A 173 -7.93 19.98 -8.12
CA LEU A 173 -8.95 19.68 -9.12
C LEU A 173 -10.14 20.63 -8.89
N GLU A 174 -10.64 21.21 -9.98
CA GLU A 174 -11.90 21.98 -10.00
C GLU A 174 -11.90 23.28 -9.17
N PHE A 175 -10.73 23.89 -8.94
CA PHE A 175 -10.65 25.24 -8.38
C PHE A 175 -10.92 26.30 -9.47
N GLU A 176 -12.17 26.69 -9.65
CA GLU A 176 -12.51 27.88 -10.45
C GLU A 176 -12.13 29.16 -9.69
N ASP A 177 -11.02 29.80 -10.09
CA ASP A 177 -10.65 31.12 -9.61
C ASP A 177 -11.31 32.21 -10.49
N ARG A 178 -12.49 32.68 -10.08
CA ARG A 178 -13.18 33.78 -10.79
C ARG A 178 -12.39 35.10 -10.79
N ALA A 179 -11.31 35.22 -10.00
CA ALA A 179 -10.46 36.42 -10.05
C ALA A 179 -9.70 36.56 -11.38
N ILE A 180 -9.50 35.47 -12.12
CA ILE A 180 -8.80 35.49 -13.42
C ILE A 180 -9.79 35.59 -14.59
N SER A 181 -10.99 35.03 -14.46
CA SER A 181 -12.01 35.07 -15.53
C SER A 181 -12.69 36.44 -15.72
N ASN A 182 -12.67 37.32 -14.72
CA ASN A 182 -13.20 38.68 -14.85
C ASN A 182 -12.15 39.72 -15.30
N ALA A 183 -10.94 39.28 -15.64
CA ALA A 183 -9.82 40.13 -16.07
C ALA A 183 -9.42 39.92 -17.55
N ILE A 184 -10.19 39.13 -18.31
CA ILE A 184 -10.03 38.93 -19.76
C ILE A 184 -11.28 39.42 -20.49
#